data_AF-A0A3B9UWW6-F1
#
_entry.id   AF-A0A3B9UWW6-F1
#
_cell.length_a   1.000
_cell.length_b   1.000
_cell.length_c   1.000
_cell.angle_alpha   90.00
_cell.angle_beta   90.00
_cell.angle_gamma   90.00
#
_symmetry.space_group_name_H-M   'P 1'
#
loop_
_entity.id
_entity.type
_entity.pdbx_description
1 polymer ?
#
loop_
_entity_poly.entity_id
_entity_poly.type
_entity_poly.pdbx_seq_one_letter_code
_entity_poly.pdbx_strand_id
1 'polypeptide(L)' 'IDFLWVDNSHRGKGIGEKLIKHMESIAVDKKCKLIYLNTFGFQAPEFYKKMGYELFGLLEECINGYDQYFFKKEL' A
#
# COMPACT_ATOMS: atom_id res chain seq x y z
N ILE A 1 -7.26 0.56 -1.72
CA ILE A 1 -7.03 -0.21 -0.48
C ILE A 1 -7.23 0.75 0.66
N ASP A 2 -8.20 0.47 1.52
CA ASP A 2 -8.54 1.39 2.61
C ASP A 2 -7.72 1.08 3.86
N PHE A 3 -7.56 -0.21 4.19
CA PHE A 3 -6.78 -0.66 5.34
C PHE A 3 -5.99 -1.94 5.03
N LEU A 4 -4.76 -2.00 5.53
CA LEU A 4 -3.95 -3.20 5.63
C LEU A 4 -3.27 -3.19 7.00
N TRP A 5 -3.39 -4.29 7.74
CA TRP A 5 -2.78 -4.40 9.06
C TRP A 5 -2.18 -5.78 9.24
N VAL A 6 -1.01 -5.79 9.87
CA VAL A 6 -0.33 -7.00 10.34
C VAL A 6 0.12 -6.72 11.76
N ASP A 7 -0.26 -7.62 12.67
CA ASP A 7 0.17 -7.60 14.05
C ASP A 7 1.69 -7.50 14.17
N ASN A 8 2.18 -6.75 15.15
CA ASN A 8 3.61 -6.47 15.31
C ASN A 8 4.45 -7.75 15.43
N SER A 9 3.96 -8.78 16.13
CA SER A 9 4.68 -10.06 16.30
C SER A 9 4.76 -10.90 15.01
N HIS A 10 4.04 -10.47 13.97
CA HIS A 10 3.93 -11.15 12.67
C HIS A 10 4.55 -10.34 11.51
N ARG A 11 5.05 -9.12 11.78
CA ARG A 11 5.75 -8.31 10.77
C ARG A 11 7.09 -8.94 10.37
N GLY A 12 7.56 -8.62 9.16
CA GLY A 12 8.81 -9.18 8.60
C GLY A 12 8.70 -10.62 8.08
N LYS A 13 7.55 -11.29 8.24
CA LYS A 13 7.32 -12.68 7.80
C LYS A 13 6.66 -12.80 6.42
N GLY A 14 6.63 -11.72 5.64
CA GLY A 14 5.99 -11.68 4.31
C GLY A 14 4.46 -11.74 4.29
N ILE A 15 3.79 -11.62 5.44
CA ILE A 15 2.31 -11.71 5.52
C ILE A 15 1.63 -10.56 4.79
N GLY A 16 2.12 -9.32 4.94
CA GLY A 16 1.56 -8.16 4.24
C GLY A 16 1.60 -8.31 2.72
N GLU A 17 2.72 -8.83 2.19
CA GLU A 17 2.87 -9.12 0.76
C GLU A 17 1.87 -10.20 0.30
N LYS A 18 1.69 -11.28 1.08
CA LYS A 18 0.70 -12.32 0.77
C LYS A 18 -0.72 -11.75 0.70
N LEU A 19 -1.09 -10.88 1.64
CA LEU A 19 -2.40 -10.21 1.66
C LEU A 19 -2.60 -9.32 0.45
N ILE A 20 -1.60 -8.50 0.09
CA ILE A 20 -1.65 -7.64 -1.10
C ILE A 20 -1.80 -8.47 -2.37
N LYS A 21 -0.98 -9.50 -2.57
CA LYS A 21 -1.05 -10.35 -3.77
C LYS A 21 -2.39 -11.07 -3.89
N HIS A 22 -2.96 -11.54 -2.78
CA HIS A 22 -4.27 -12.17 -2.79
C HIS A 22 -5.38 -11.20 -3.18
N MET A 23 -5.36 -9.98 -2.63
CA MET A 23 -6.31 -8.92 -2.98
C MET A 23 -6.14 -8.45 -4.44
N GLU A 24 -4.90 -8.34 -4.94
CA GLU A 24 -4.61 -8.03 -6.35
C GLU A 24 -5.19 -9.10 -7.28
N SER A 25 -5.03 -10.39 -6.96
CA SER A 25 -5.63 -11.48 -7.73
C SER A 25 -7.15 -11.34 -7.84
N ILE A 26 -7.83 -11.04 -6.72
CA ILE A 26 -9.28 -10.82 -6.69
C ILE A 26 -9.66 -9.60 -7.55
N ALA A 27 -8.86 -8.54 -7.51
CA ALA A 27 -9.12 -7.33 -8.29
C ALA A 27 -9.00 -7.60 -9.81
N VAL A 28 -7.98 -8.36 -10.23
CA VAL A 28 -7.82 -8.82 -11.62
C VAL A 28 -9.01 -9.68 -12.05
N ASP A 29 -9.43 -10.65 -11.24
CA ASP A 29 -10.58 -11.51 -11.53
C ASP A 29 -11.89 -10.70 -11.68
N LYS A 30 -12.01 -9.61 -10.91
CA LYS A 30 -13.12 -8.66 -11.00
C LYS A 30 -12.97 -7.63 -12.11
N LYS A 31 -11.94 -7.73 -12.94
CA LYS A 31 -11.64 -6.81 -14.05
C LYS A 31 -11.44 -5.37 -13.58
N CYS A 32 -10.96 -5.17 -12.34
CA CYS A 32 -10.48 -3.88 -11.90
C CYS A 32 -9.23 -3.51 -12.71
N LYS A 33 -9.10 -2.23 -13.06
CA LYS A 33 -7.97 -1.72 -13.87
C LYS A 33 -6.91 -1.00 -13.04
N LEU A 34 -7.27 -0.60 -11.83
CA LEU A 34 -6.47 0.28 -11.00
C LEU A 34 -6.71 -0.06 -9.53
N ILE A 35 -5.63 -0.10 -8.78
CA ILE A 35 -5.65 -0.01 -7.32
C ILE A 35 -5.01 1.31 -6.94
N TYR A 36 -5.60 2.02 -5.99
CA TYR A 36 -4.95 3.16 -5.35
C TYR A 36 -5.07 3.05 -3.83
N LEU A 37 -4.17 3.74 -3.14
CA LEU A 37 -4.12 3.84 -1.68
C LEU A 37 -3.38 5.10 -1.26
N ASN A 38 -3.54 5.48 0.00
CA ASN A 38 -2.61 6.39 0.66
C ASN A 38 -1.99 5.71 1.88
N THR A 39 -0.81 6.18 2.29
CA THR A 39 -0.10 5.70 3.46
C THR A 39 0.74 6.82 4.05
N PHE A 40 0.78 6.94 5.38
CA PHE A 40 1.66 7.91 6.03
C PHE A 40 3.10 7.40 6.09
N GLY A 41 4.07 8.30 6.31
CA GLY A 41 5.49 7.93 6.45
C GLY A 41 5.76 6.83 7.50
N PHE A 42 4.98 6.81 8.58
CA PHE A 42 5.06 5.77 9.62
C PHE A 42 4.34 4.44 9.26
N GLN A 43 3.65 4.37 8.13
CA GLN A 43 2.91 3.21 7.63
C GLN A 43 3.61 2.53 6.44
N ALA A 44 4.95 2.55 6.43
CA ALA A 44 5.78 1.82 5.49
C ALA A 44 5.50 2.13 3.99
N PRO A 45 5.70 3.38 3.52
CA PRO A 45 5.54 3.72 2.09
C PRO A 45 6.41 2.86 1.16
N GLU A 46 7.63 2.52 1.58
CA GLU A 46 8.55 1.67 0.81
C GLU A 46 8.03 0.24 0.59
N PHE A 47 7.12 -0.25 1.44
CA PHE A 47 6.49 -1.54 1.24
C PHE A 47 5.68 -1.57 -0.06
N TYR A 48 4.87 -0.53 -0.31
CA TYR A 48 4.04 -0.45 -1.52
C TYR A 48 4.87 -0.22 -2.78
N LYS A 49 5.93 0.59 -2.71
CA LYS A 49 6.90 0.74 -3.81
C LYS A 49 7.49 -0.60 -4.22
N LYS A 50 7.92 -1.42 -3.27
CA LYS A 50 8.45 -2.78 -3.53
C LYS A 50 7.42 -3.73 -4.15
N MET A 51 6.13 -3.49 -3.93
CA MET A 51 5.03 -4.25 -4.54
C MET A 51 4.65 -3.77 -5.94
N GLY A 52 5.39 -2.80 -6.50
CA GLY A 52 5.17 -2.26 -7.84
C GLY A 52 4.10 -1.18 -7.90
N TYR A 53 3.77 -0.54 -6.77
CA TYR A 53 2.93 0.65 -6.77
C TYR A 53 3.78 1.89 -7.09
N GLU A 54 3.22 2.76 -7.92
CA GLU A 54 3.81 4.02 -8.33
C GLU A 54 3.28 5.16 -7.46
N LEU A 55 4.20 6.01 -6.97
CA LEU A 55 3.84 7.23 -6.26
C LEU A 55 3.28 8.25 -7.27
N PHE A 56 2.08 8.76 -7.03
CA PHE A 56 1.48 9.80 -7.88
C PHE A 56 1.15 11.09 -7.11
N GLY A 57 1.24 11.08 -5.79
CA GLY A 57 1.01 12.25 -4.95
C GLY A 57 1.77 12.16 -3.63
N LEU A 58 2.19 13.32 -3.14
CA LEU A 58 2.85 13.50 -1.86
C LEU A 58 2.29 14.75 -1.20
N LEU A 59 1.87 14.64 0.06
CA LEU A 59 1.57 15.77 0.92
C LEU A 59 2.63 15.81 2.02
N GLU A 60 3.55 16.77 1.91
CA GLU A 60 4.65 16.95 2.85
C GLU A 60 4.12 17.49 4.20
N GLU A 61 4.74 17.04 5.30
CA GLU A 61 4.43 17.48 6.67
C GLU A 61 2.93 17.41 7.08
N CYS A 62 2.18 16.47 6.48
CA CYS A 62 0.72 16.38 6.62
C CYS A 62 0.23 16.17 8.06
N ILE A 63 0.88 15.30 8.85
CA ILE A 63 0.52 15.05 10.25
C ILE A 63 1.79 14.86 11.08
N ASN A 64 1.96 15.70 12.12
CA ASN A 64 3.07 15.59 13.08
C ASN A 64 4.45 15.48 12.39
N GLY A 65 4.65 16.18 11.27
CA GLY A 65 5.89 16.13 10.48
C GLY A 65 6.05 14.89 9.62
N TYR A 66 5.06 13.99 9.53
CA TYR A 66 5.04 12.89 8.58
C TYR A 66 4.31 13.27 7.30
N ASP A 67 4.89 12.87 6.17
CA ASP A 67 4.23 13.01 4.87
C ASP A 67 3.13 11.95 4.69
N GLN A 68 2.19 12.27 3.80
CA GLN A 68 1.21 11.33 3.28
C GLN A 68 1.51 11.02 1.81
N TYR A 69 1.70 9.75 1.51
CA TYR A 69 2.06 9.24 0.19
C TYR A 69 0.82 8.64 -0.48
N PHE A 70 0.61 8.93 -1.76
CA PHE A 70 -0.49 8.42 -2.57
C PHE A 70 0.06 7.54 -3.68
N PHE A 71 -0.39 6.30 -3.70
CA PHE A 71 0.13 5.25 -4.57
C PHE A 71 -0.96 4.69 -5.47
N LYS A 72 -0.59 4.35 -6.69
CA LYS A 72 -1.45 3.64 -7.64
C LYS A 72 -0.71 2.45 -8.26
N LYS A 73 -1.46 1.47 -8.75
CA LYS A 73 -0.95 0.35 -9.55
C LYS A 73 -1.99 -0.04 -10.57
N GLU A 74 -1.57 -0.06 -11.83
CA GLU A 74 -2.38 -0.61 -12.92
C GLU A 74 -2.33 -2.15 -12.85
N LEU A 75 -3.47 -2.81 -13.10
CA LEU A 75 -3.65 -4.27 -12.97
C LEU A 75 -3.74 -4.98 -14.32
#